data_AF-A0A1D2UWI5-F1
#
_entry.id   AF-A0A1D2UWI5-F1
#
_cell.length_a   1.000
_cell.length_b   1.000
_cell.length_c   1.000
_cell.angle_alpha   90.00
_cell.angle_beta   90.00
_cell.angle_gamma   90.00
#
_symmetry.space_group_name_H-M   'P 1'
#
loop_
_entity.id
_entity.type
_entity.pdbx_description
1 polymer ?
#
loop_
_entity_poly.entity_id
_entity_poly.type
_entity_poly.pdbx_seq_one_letter_code
_entity_poly.pdbx_strand_id
1 'polypeptide(L)'
;MNLKNLLQKYKNGEVGIDDTQACIRSLGYVPVCNVANIDTFRKHRTGIMEAVLAEGKTPEDILEIAKAQIKATGRVLITRLNEDQTSCMNNEFGSERIDWGIHHRTAAVHDGTPIIKTGGVVAIISAGTADINVAEEARMTAAEMGCETVKINDVGVAAGREGNITNRGIEPF
;
A
#
# COMPACT_ATOMS: atom_id res chain seq x y z
N MET A 1 5.91 -26.74 7.39
CA MET A 1 6.18 -27.66 6.27
C MET A 1 7.12 -26.96 5.30
N ASN A 2 8.28 -27.54 4.94
CA ASN A 2 9.24 -26.89 4.05
C ASN A 2 8.78 -27.03 2.58
N LEU A 3 8.96 -25.99 1.74
CA LEU A 3 8.59 -26.00 0.32
C LEU A 3 9.14 -27.22 -0.43
N LYS A 4 10.39 -27.60 -0.12
CA LYS A 4 11.05 -28.78 -0.72
C LYS A 4 10.28 -30.07 -0.42
N ASN A 5 9.81 -30.24 0.81
CA ASN A 5 9.03 -31.42 1.20
C ASN A 5 7.65 -31.44 0.53
N LEU A 6 7.01 -30.27 0.38
CA LEU A 6 5.73 -30.16 -0.32
C LEU A 6 5.86 -30.53 -1.81
N LEU A 7 6.89 -30.00 -2.48
CA LEU A 7 7.16 -30.33 -3.89
C LEU A 7 7.56 -31.80 -4.09
N GLN A 8 8.24 -32.40 -3.11
CA GLN A 8 8.56 -33.83 -3.13
C GLN A 8 7.30 -34.69 -3.04
N LYS A 9 6.36 -34.33 -2.16
CA LYS A 9 5.05 -35.01 -2.05
C LYS A 9 4.22 -34.90 -3.33
N TYR A 10 4.22 -33.72 -3.96
CA TYR A 10 3.59 -33.53 -5.27
C TYR A 10 4.23 -34.42 -6.34
N LYS A 11 5.56 -34.42 -6.43
CA LYS A 11 6.31 -35.27 -7.38
C LYS A 11 6.03 -36.76 -7.18
N ASN A 12 5.81 -37.19 -5.94
CA ASN A 12 5.50 -38.57 -5.59
C ASN A 12 4.02 -38.94 -5.82
N GLY A 13 3.16 -37.99 -6.21
CA GLY A 13 1.72 -38.19 -6.38
C GLY A 13 0.93 -38.28 -5.07
N GLU A 14 1.53 -37.90 -3.93
CA GLU A 14 0.90 -37.94 -2.61
C GLU A 14 -0.06 -36.76 -2.37
N VAL A 15 0.10 -35.68 -3.13
CA VAL A 15 -0.71 -34.46 -3.04
C VAL A 15 -1.04 -34.00 -4.46
N GLY A 16 -2.30 -33.65 -4.71
CA GLY A 16 -2.75 -33.12 -6.00
C GLY A 16 -2.14 -31.75 -6.32
N ILE A 17 -2.23 -31.32 -7.58
CA ILE A 17 -1.71 -30.01 -8.00
C ILE A 17 -2.44 -28.86 -7.30
N ASP A 18 -3.77 -28.97 -7.13
CA ASP A 18 -4.59 -27.94 -6.49
C ASP A 18 -4.26 -27.80 -4.99
N ASP A 19 -4.12 -28.91 -4.28
CA ASP A 19 -3.73 -28.95 -2.86
C ASP A 19 -2.29 -28.43 -2.66
N THR A 20 -1.40 -28.79 -3.58
CA THR A 20 -0.02 -28.29 -3.58
C THR A 20 0.01 -26.79 -3.77
N GLN A 21 -0.79 -26.27 -4.70
CA GLN A 21 -0.92 -24.85 -4.94
C GLN A 21 -1.51 -24.12 -3.72
N ALA A 22 -2.52 -24.69 -3.06
CA ALA A 22 -3.10 -24.14 -1.83
C ALA A 22 -2.07 -24.07 -0.68
N CYS A 23 -1.30 -25.14 -0.46
CA CYS A 23 -0.23 -25.14 0.55
C CYS A 23 0.92 -24.18 0.21
N ILE A 24 1.30 -24.01 -1.06
CA ILE A 24 2.30 -23.01 -1.45
C ILE A 24 1.79 -21.60 -1.14
N ARG A 25 0.51 -21.32 -1.44
CA ARG A 25 -0.10 -20.02 -1.13
C ARG A 25 -0.11 -19.74 0.37
N SER A 26 -0.37 -20.75 1.21
CA SER A 26 -0.35 -20.57 2.68
C SER A 26 1.05 -20.37 3.25
N LEU A 27 2.11 -20.75 2.53
CA LEU A 27 3.49 -20.59 3.00
C LEU A 27 4.01 -19.15 2.95
N GLY A 28 3.36 -18.23 2.25
CA GLY A 28 3.80 -16.82 2.25
C GLY A 28 3.09 -15.92 3.23
N TYR A 29 2.35 -16.48 4.19
CA TYR A 29 2.04 -15.76 5.42
C TYR A 29 3.26 -15.79 6.32
N VAL A 30 3.96 -14.66 6.41
CA VAL A 30 5.12 -14.50 7.28
C VAL A 30 4.65 -13.80 8.55
N PRO A 31 4.72 -14.46 9.73
CA PRO A 31 4.45 -13.77 10.98
C PRO A 31 5.52 -12.71 11.22
N VAL A 32 5.08 -11.49 11.48
CA VAL A 32 5.95 -10.35 11.82
C VAL A 32 5.47 -9.79 13.15
N CYS A 33 6.32 -9.96 14.17
CA CYS A 33 5.98 -9.73 15.57
C CYS A 33 4.76 -10.56 16.02
N ASN A 34 4.21 -10.24 17.19
CA ASN A 34 2.97 -10.83 17.71
C ASN A 34 1.70 -10.15 17.15
N VAL A 35 1.84 -9.23 16.20
CA VAL A 35 0.80 -8.25 15.86
C VAL A 35 0.34 -8.35 14.40
N ALA A 36 1.15 -8.89 13.48
CA ALA A 36 0.78 -8.99 12.08
C ALA A 36 1.26 -10.29 11.42
N ASN A 37 0.42 -10.86 10.54
CA ASN A 37 0.82 -11.88 9.59
C ASN A 37 0.80 -11.25 8.20
N ILE A 38 1.97 -11.12 7.60
CA ILE A 38 2.17 -10.45 6.32
C ILE A 38 1.95 -11.43 5.17
N ASP A 39 1.14 -11.06 4.18
CA ASP A 39 0.88 -11.87 3.00
C ASP A 39 1.82 -11.50 1.84
N THR A 40 3.02 -12.06 1.90
CA THR A 40 4.09 -11.80 0.91
C THR A 40 3.72 -12.26 -0.51
N PHE A 41 2.72 -13.13 -0.68
CA PHE A 41 2.24 -13.56 -2.00
C PHE A 41 1.09 -12.71 -2.55
N ARG A 42 0.56 -11.74 -1.78
CA ARG A 42 -0.59 -10.94 -2.23
C ARG A 42 -0.36 -10.31 -3.60
N LYS A 43 0.81 -9.74 -3.85
CA LYS A 43 1.19 -9.14 -5.14
C LYS A 43 1.14 -10.16 -6.28
N HIS A 44 1.60 -11.39 -6.05
CA HIS A 44 1.54 -12.44 -7.06
C HIS A 44 0.11 -12.92 -7.34
N ARG A 45 -0.78 -12.92 -6.34
CA ARG A 45 -2.17 -13.38 -6.51
C ARG A 45 -3.11 -12.30 -7.05
N THR A 46 -2.87 -11.05 -6.70
CA THR A 46 -3.81 -9.94 -6.97
C THR A 46 -3.24 -8.89 -7.92
N GLY A 47 -1.93 -8.91 -8.18
CA GLY A 47 -1.23 -7.82 -8.86
C GLY A 47 -0.99 -6.59 -7.98
N ILE A 48 -1.51 -6.57 -6.75
CA ILE A 48 -1.52 -5.39 -5.87
C ILE A 48 -0.68 -5.67 -4.62
N MET A 49 0.13 -4.71 -4.21
CA MET A 49 0.87 -4.77 -2.97
C MET A 49 -0.04 -4.70 -1.74
N GLU A 50 0.45 -5.19 -0.61
CA GLU A 50 -0.30 -5.10 0.64
C GLU A 50 -0.13 -3.71 1.26
N ALA A 51 -1.23 -3.14 1.73
CA ALA A 51 -1.24 -1.91 2.52
C ALA A 51 -1.27 -2.25 4.01
N VAL A 52 -0.40 -1.61 4.79
CA VAL A 52 -0.32 -1.76 6.24
C VAL A 52 -1.15 -0.67 6.90
N LEU A 53 -2.23 -1.07 7.58
CA LEU A 53 -3.00 -0.17 8.43
C LEU A 53 -2.20 0.13 9.70
N ALA A 54 -1.80 1.39 9.92
CA ALA A 54 -0.98 1.77 11.07
C ALA A 54 -1.78 2.02 12.36
N GLU A 55 -3.07 2.30 12.22
CA GLU A 55 -3.97 2.57 13.33
C GLU A 55 -3.96 1.42 14.35
N GLY A 56 -3.74 1.75 15.63
CA GLY A 56 -3.70 0.79 16.74
C GLY A 56 -2.39 0.01 16.93
N LYS A 57 -1.34 0.29 16.13
CA LYS A 57 -0.01 -0.33 16.28
C LYS A 57 1.00 0.63 16.92
N THR A 58 2.03 0.10 17.57
CA THR A 58 3.12 0.95 18.10
C THR A 58 4.06 1.38 16.96
N PRO A 59 4.86 2.45 17.14
CA PRO A 59 5.90 2.82 16.17
C PRO A 59 6.85 1.67 15.82
N GLU A 60 7.24 0.87 16.81
CA GLU A 60 8.13 -0.28 16.63
C GLU A 60 7.49 -1.38 15.79
N ASP A 61 6.20 -1.66 16.01
CA ASP A 61 5.46 -2.63 15.20
C ASP A 61 5.42 -2.20 13.73
N ILE A 62 5.16 -0.91 13.46
CA ILE A 62 5.14 -0.38 12.09
C ILE A 62 6.50 -0.51 11.43
N LEU A 63 7.58 -0.23 12.16
CA LEU A 63 8.93 -0.32 11.65
C LEU A 63 9.30 -1.75 11.25
N GLU A 64 9.01 -2.72 12.12
CA GLU A 64 9.26 -4.13 11.87
C GLU A 64 8.43 -4.66 10.68
N ILE A 65 7.14 -4.30 10.63
CA ILE A 65 6.25 -4.65 9.51
C ILE A 65 6.77 -4.06 8.20
N ALA A 66 7.18 -2.79 8.20
CA ALA A 66 7.71 -2.12 7.02
C ALA A 66 9.00 -2.79 6.53
N LYS A 67 9.96 -3.04 7.42
CA LYS A 67 11.23 -3.73 7.09
C LYS A 67 10.97 -5.13 6.51
N ALA A 68 10.06 -5.88 7.12
CA ALA A 68 9.71 -7.21 6.64
C ALA A 68 9.05 -7.18 5.26
N GLN A 69 8.13 -6.24 5.00
CA GLN A 69 7.49 -6.11 3.68
C GLN A 69 8.46 -5.67 2.60
N ILE A 70 9.32 -4.69 2.89
CA ILE A 70 10.35 -4.23 1.95
C ILE A 70 11.27 -5.40 1.61
N LYS A 71 11.71 -6.19 2.59
CA LYS A 71 12.54 -7.38 2.34
C LYS A 71 11.83 -8.42 1.47
N ALA A 72 10.51 -8.56 1.60
CA ALA A 72 9.74 -9.56 0.86
C ALA A 72 9.37 -9.11 -0.57
N THR A 73 9.02 -7.83 -0.75
CA THR A 73 8.37 -7.35 -1.99
C THR A 73 9.00 -6.08 -2.58
N GLY A 74 9.98 -5.49 -1.89
CA GLY A 74 10.72 -4.28 -2.27
C GLY A 74 10.03 -2.96 -1.91
N ARG A 75 8.72 -2.99 -1.62
CA ARG A 75 7.92 -1.79 -1.33
C ARG A 75 6.81 -2.08 -0.31
N VAL A 76 6.40 -1.08 0.45
CA VAL A 76 5.26 -1.16 1.36
C VAL A 76 4.49 0.16 1.37
N LEU A 77 3.17 0.07 1.35
CA LEU A 77 2.27 1.21 1.54
C LEU A 77 1.75 1.15 2.98
N ILE A 78 1.84 2.24 3.71
CA ILE A 78 1.42 2.33 5.11
C ILE A 78 0.41 3.47 5.21
N THR A 79 -0.75 3.20 5.79
CA THR A 79 -1.86 4.16 5.87
C THR A 79 -2.23 4.47 7.31
N ARG A 80 -2.80 5.67 7.51
CA ARG A 80 -3.27 6.21 8.80
C ARG A 80 -2.21 6.28 9.90
N LEU A 81 -1.01 6.70 9.53
CA LEU A 81 0.08 7.00 10.46
C LEU A 81 -0.29 8.15 11.40
N ASN A 82 0.16 8.05 12.66
CA ASN A 82 0.17 9.14 13.62
C ASN A 82 1.56 9.81 13.70
N GLU A 83 1.70 10.86 14.51
CA GLU A 83 2.93 11.65 14.60
C GLU A 83 4.13 10.86 15.13
N ASP A 84 3.93 10.02 16.16
CA ASP A 84 4.98 9.20 16.75
C ASP A 84 5.50 8.16 15.75
N GLN A 85 4.60 7.49 15.04
CA GLN A 85 4.92 6.54 13.98
C GLN A 85 5.64 7.25 12.82
N THR A 86 5.16 8.43 12.42
CA THR A 86 5.80 9.24 11.37
C THR A 86 7.23 9.59 11.73
N SER A 87 7.45 10.05 12.96
CA SER A 87 8.78 10.42 13.46
C SER A 87 9.71 9.20 13.50
N CYS A 88 9.22 8.06 13.96
CA CYS A 88 9.96 6.80 13.96
C CYS A 88 10.39 6.39 12.54
N MET A 89 9.46 6.44 11.58
CA MET A 89 9.72 6.10 10.18
C MET A 89 10.73 7.05 9.51
N ASN A 90 10.62 8.36 9.75
CA ASN A 90 11.57 9.35 9.25
C ASN A 90 12.99 9.18 9.82
N ASN A 91 13.11 8.73 11.07
CA ASN A 91 14.42 8.51 11.67
C ASN A 91 15.11 7.26 11.12
N GLU A 92 14.35 6.24 10.72
CA GLU A 92 14.91 5.01 10.14
C GLU A 92 15.18 5.13 8.63
N PHE A 93 14.23 5.68 7.88
CA PHE A 93 14.28 5.70 6.42
C PHE A 93 14.70 7.09 5.92
N GLY A 94 15.77 7.15 5.14
CA GLY A 94 16.18 8.36 4.44
C GLY A 94 15.10 8.86 3.47
N SER A 95 15.12 10.17 3.17
CA SER A 95 14.15 10.83 2.30
C SER A 95 14.04 10.24 0.89
N GLU A 96 15.08 9.53 0.43
CA GLU A 96 15.13 8.83 -0.85
C GLU A 96 14.42 7.47 -0.85
N ARG A 97 14.00 6.99 0.32
CA ARG A 97 13.37 5.68 0.52
C ARG A 97 11.93 5.75 1.00
N ILE A 98 11.43 6.95 1.31
CA ILE A 98 10.09 7.16 1.83
C ILE A 98 9.40 8.33 1.12
N ASP A 99 8.32 8.01 0.42
CA ASP A 99 7.43 8.98 -0.19
C ASP A 99 6.27 9.24 0.77
N TRP A 100 6.04 10.50 1.13
CA TRP A 100 4.99 10.89 2.05
C TRP A 100 3.78 11.47 1.32
N GLY A 101 2.59 11.10 1.79
CA GLY A 101 1.35 11.78 1.48
C GLY A 101 1.23 13.09 2.25
N ILE A 102 0.26 13.91 1.82
CA ILE A 102 -0.17 15.12 2.53
C ILE A 102 -0.46 14.79 4.01
N HIS A 103 -0.01 15.68 4.90
CA HIS A 103 -0.11 15.55 6.36
C HIS A 103 0.58 14.31 6.95
N HIS A 104 1.42 13.61 6.17
CA HIS A 104 2.21 12.44 6.58
C HIS A 104 1.38 11.29 7.19
N ARG A 105 0.10 11.20 6.83
CA ARG A 105 -0.77 10.10 7.29
C ARG A 105 -0.63 8.83 6.45
N THR A 106 -0.01 8.93 5.29
CA THR A 106 0.24 7.80 4.38
C THR A 106 1.69 7.88 3.89
N ALA A 107 2.34 6.73 3.79
CA ALA A 107 3.71 6.62 3.32
C ALA A 107 3.88 5.43 2.38
N ALA A 108 4.67 5.59 1.33
CA ALA A 108 5.22 4.48 0.57
C ALA A 108 6.71 4.37 0.88
N VAL A 109 7.15 3.21 1.36
CA VAL A 109 8.56 2.96 1.68
C VAL A 109 9.12 1.91 0.74
N HIS A 110 10.34 2.11 0.25
CA HIS A 110 10.96 1.22 -0.73
C HIS A 110 12.48 1.07 -0.59
N ASP A 111 13.03 0.05 -1.24
CA ASP A 111 14.47 -0.20 -1.37
C ASP A 111 15.06 0.25 -2.72
N GLY A 112 14.26 0.96 -3.54
CA GLY A 112 14.61 1.35 -4.91
C GLY A 112 13.93 0.47 -5.97
N THR A 113 13.20 -0.58 -5.55
CA THR A 113 12.32 -1.34 -6.43
C THR A 113 11.35 -0.40 -7.17
N PRO A 114 11.34 -0.37 -8.51
CA PRO A 114 10.52 0.55 -9.28
C PRO A 114 9.05 0.11 -9.31
N ILE A 115 8.17 1.08 -9.51
CA ILE A 115 6.75 0.84 -9.81
C ILE A 115 6.61 0.56 -11.31
N ILE A 116 5.99 -0.58 -11.66
CA ILE A 116 5.69 -0.91 -13.06
C ILE A 116 4.45 -0.13 -13.47
N LYS A 117 4.58 0.72 -14.49
CA LYS A 117 3.45 1.51 -15.00
C LYS A 117 2.45 0.65 -15.75
N THR A 118 1.17 0.85 -15.48
CA THR A 118 0.06 0.14 -16.14
C THR A 118 -0.45 0.88 -17.39
N GLY A 119 -0.15 2.18 -17.50
CA GLY A 119 -0.75 3.08 -18.49
C GLY A 119 -2.18 3.51 -18.14
N GLY A 120 -2.73 3.05 -17.01
CA GLY A 120 -4.03 3.48 -16.51
C GLY A 120 -3.96 4.85 -15.85
N VAL A 121 -5.04 5.62 -15.96
CA VAL A 121 -5.20 6.93 -15.30
C VAL A 121 -6.36 6.85 -14.31
N VAL A 122 -6.12 7.27 -13.07
CA VAL A 122 -7.13 7.33 -12.01
C VAL A 122 -7.33 8.78 -11.59
N ALA A 123 -8.57 9.27 -11.71
CA ALA A 123 -8.96 10.56 -11.19
C ALA A 123 -9.48 10.43 -9.74
N ILE A 124 -8.93 11.20 -8.82
CA ILE A 124 -9.35 11.30 -7.42
C ILE A 124 -10.02 12.65 -7.24
N ILE A 125 -11.31 12.64 -6.90
CA ILE A 125 -12.12 13.84 -6.76
C ILE A 125 -12.59 13.95 -5.32
N SER A 126 -12.35 15.11 -4.68
CA SER A 126 -12.77 15.40 -3.31
C SER A 126 -13.48 16.75 -3.21
N ALA A 127 -14.45 16.86 -2.31
CA ALA A 127 -15.31 18.04 -2.18
C ALA A 127 -14.87 18.97 -1.06
N GLY A 128 -14.43 18.42 0.08
CA GLY A 128 -14.05 19.20 1.25
C GLY A 128 -12.62 18.96 1.71
N THR A 129 -12.11 19.88 2.53
CA THR A 129 -10.79 19.73 3.16
C THR A 129 -10.71 18.52 4.11
N ALA A 130 -11.85 18.09 4.65
CA ALA A 130 -11.95 16.87 5.46
C ALA A 130 -11.58 15.60 4.68
N ASP A 131 -11.77 15.61 3.35
CA ASP A 131 -11.50 14.47 2.48
C ASP A 131 -10.03 14.36 2.09
N ILE A 132 -9.20 15.39 2.33
CA ILE A 132 -7.82 15.49 1.83
C ILE A 132 -7.00 14.24 2.16
N ASN A 133 -7.08 13.77 3.41
CA ASN A 133 -6.31 12.60 3.85
C ASN A 133 -6.75 11.31 3.15
N VAL A 134 -8.07 11.15 2.93
CA VAL A 134 -8.63 9.96 2.27
C VAL A 134 -8.34 10.00 0.77
N ALA A 135 -8.48 11.17 0.15
CA ALA A 135 -8.14 11.40 -1.26
C ALA A 135 -6.65 11.14 -1.51
N GLU A 136 -5.78 11.57 -0.61
CA GLU A 136 -4.35 11.36 -0.73
C GLU A 136 -3.95 9.89 -0.52
N GLU A 137 -4.57 9.18 0.43
CA GLU A 137 -4.41 7.73 0.59
C GLU A 137 -4.81 6.98 -0.70
N ALA A 138 -5.93 7.35 -1.30
CA ALA A 138 -6.38 6.77 -2.58
C ALA A 138 -5.41 7.10 -3.73
N ARG A 139 -4.89 8.33 -3.79
CA ARG A 139 -3.90 8.76 -4.79
C ARG A 139 -2.62 7.95 -4.67
N MET A 140 -2.03 7.85 -3.48
CA MET A 140 -0.81 7.07 -3.25
C MET A 140 -1.03 5.60 -3.55
N THR A 141 -2.17 5.03 -3.18
CA THR A 141 -2.53 3.65 -3.50
C THR A 141 -2.55 3.42 -5.02
N ALA A 142 -3.23 4.28 -5.78
CA ALA A 142 -3.30 4.16 -7.24
C ALA A 142 -1.92 4.36 -7.90
N ALA A 143 -1.10 5.29 -7.39
CA ALA A 143 0.25 5.52 -7.87
C ALA A 143 1.15 4.29 -7.64
N GLU A 144 1.10 3.68 -6.45
CA GLU A 144 1.82 2.45 -6.10
C GLU A 144 1.33 1.23 -6.91
N MET A 145 0.08 1.24 -7.35
CA MET A 145 -0.46 0.26 -8.31
C MET A 145 -0.01 0.49 -9.76
N GLY A 146 0.78 1.53 -10.01
CA GLY A 146 1.35 1.83 -11.33
C GLY A 146 0.48 2.70 -12.23
N CYS A 147 -0.63 3.24 -11.71
CA CYS A 147 -1.45 4.20 -12.44
C CYS A 147 -0.86 5.60 -12.39
N GLU A 148 -1.17 6.40 -13.40
CA GLU A 148 -1.10 7.86 -13.30
C GLU A 148 -2.29 8.38 -12.49
N THR A 149 -2.08 9.43 -11.72
CA THR A 149 -3.12 9.97 -10.84
C THR A 149 -3.38 11.43 -11.14
N VAL A 150 -4.65 11.79 -11.29
CA VAL A 150 -5.12 13.17 -11.43
C VAL A 150 -5.94 13.49 -10.18
N LYS A 151 -5.65 14.60 -9.50
CA LYS A 151 -6.41 15.01 -8.31
C LYS A 151 -7.21 16.27 -8.59
N ILE A 152 -8.46 16.28 -8.14
CA ILE A 152 -9.33 17.44 -8.16
C ILE A 152 -9.87 17.61 -6.75
N ASN A 153 -9.52 18.72 -6.11
CA ASN A 153 -9.91 19.01 -4.73
C ASN A 153 -10.91 20.16 -4.67
N ASP A 154 -11.64 20.26 -3.56
CA ASP A 154 -12.57 21.35 -3.27
C ASP A 154 -13.67 21.48 -4.34
N VAL A 155 -14.17 20.34 -4.83
CA VAL A 155 -15.30 20.28 -5.77
C VAL A 155 -16.61 20.48 -5.01
N GLY A 156 -17.04 21.74 -4.94
CA GLY A 156 -18.33 22.11 -4.37
C GLY A 156 -19.40 22.40 -5.44
N VAL A 157 -20.65 22.02 -5.14
CA VAL A 157 -21.82 22.62 -5.80
C VAL A 157 -22.20 23.84 -4.97
N ALA A 158 -21.78 25.03 -5.39
CA ALA A 158 -22.32 26.26 -4.81
C ALA A 158 -23.79 26.37 -5.26
N ALA A 159 -24.73 26.26 -4.32
CA ALA A 159 -26.15 26.54 -4.55
C ALA A 159 -26.37 28.07 -4.69
N GLY A 160 -25.74 28.68 -5.69
CA GLY A 160 -26.04 30.02 -6.19
C GLY A 160 -26.48 29.87 -7.63
N ARG A 161 -27.61 30.50 -8.00
CA ARG A 161 -28.25 30.43 -9.32
C ARG A 161 -27.22 30.33 -10.46
N GLU A 162 -27.41 29.32 -11.31
CA GLU A 162 -26.52 28.82 -12.39
C GLU A 162 -25.50 27.79 -11.91
N GLY A 163 -25.73 26.52 -12.27
CA GLY A 163 -24.97 25.35 -11.85
C GLY A 163 -23.53 25.30 -12.39
N ASN A 164 -22.67 26.16 -11.85
CA ASN A 164 -21.24 26.16 -12.11
C ASN A 164 -20.51 25.32 -11.06
N ILE A 165 -19.85 24.26 -11.50
CA ILE A 165 -18.85 23.54 -10.72
C ILE A 165 -17.67 24.50 -10.53
N THR A 166 -17.52 25.08 -9.34
CA THR A 166 -16.35 25.92 -9.03
C THR A 166 -15.19 25.01 -8.69
N ASN A 167 -14.22 24.90 -9.61
CA ASN A 167 -12.98 24.17 -9.38
C ASN A 167 -11.91 25.15 -8.90
N ARG A 168 -11.41 24.98 -7.68
CA ARG A 168 -10.31 25.80 -7.13
C ARG A 168 -8.92 25.19 -7.31
N GLY A 169 -8.79 24.05 -8.00
CA GLY A 169 -7.47 23.50 -8.31
C GLY A 169 -7.56 22.21 -9.13
N ILE A 170 -7.38 22.34 -10.45
CA ILE A 170 -6.85 21.26 -11.28
C ILE A 170 -5.34 21.49 -11.30
N GLU A 171 -4.62 20.82 -10.42
CA GLU A 171 -3.17 20.76 -10.55
C GLU A 171 -2.81 19.39 -11.15
N PRO A 172 -2.32 19.33 -12.41
CA PRO A 172 -1.60 18.15 -12.86
C PRO A 172 -0.32 18.02 -12.02
N PHE A 173 -0.02 16.79 -11.62
CA PHE A 173 1.25 16.45 -10.97
C PHE A 173 2.35 16.22 -12.00
#